data_AF-A0AAW8KVD5-F1
#
_entry.id   AF-A0AAW8KVD5-F1
#
_cell.length_a   1.000
_cell.length_b   1.000
_cell.length_c   1.000
_cell.angle_alpha   90.00
_cell.angle_beta   90.00
_cell.angle_gamma   90.00
#
_symmetry.space_group_name_H-M   'P 1'
#
loop_
_entity.id
_entity.type
_entity.pdbx_description
1 polymer ?
#
loop_
_entity_poly.entity_id
_entity_poly.type
_entity_poly.pdbx_seq_one_letter_code
_entity_poly.pdbx_strand_id
1 'polypeptide(L)'
;AIQGGFTFSHKSGAYVALWGSSVDFNTPGVSTETDISLGYTNTLKLSDTLAPTYDVGVIHYGYIGSDSKFTNPYNGDTGFDFTEFYGKLTFADSLFKGDALSVGVSYSDDYWGHSDEFWYFNVGYSAPIADTGFTGLASVGYNKLKNKDSLLVVAGGPGEDDSYIDYKVGVNYNILGIVAELDVVGTDISTSGMTDAGKKPYDTGLVFSLTKTF
;
A
#
# COMPACT_ATOMS: atom_id res chain seq x y z
N ALA A 1 -0.72 -4.59 14.37
CA ALA A 1 -1.84 -3.64 14.26
C ALA A 1 -3.16 -4.39 14.26
N ILE A 2 -4.26 -3.73 14.63
CA ILE A 2 -5.63 -4.16 14.35
C ILE A 2 -6.20 -3.16 13.36
N GLN A 3 -6.83 -3.67 12.30
CA GLN A 3 -7.39 -2.86 11.23
C GLN A 3 -8.73 -3.44 10.76
N GLY A 4 -9.55 -2.60 10.13
CA GLY A 4 -10.83 -3.01 9.56
C GLY A 4 -11.43 -1.91 8.70
N GLY A 5 -12.45 -2.27 7.92
CA GLY A 5 -13.10 -1.32 7.04
C GLY A 5 -14.47 -1.78 6.53
N PHE A 6 -15.18 -0.85 5.89
CA PHE A 6 -16.48 -1.04 5.28
C PHE A 6 -16.47 -0.47 3.87
N THR A 7 -16.96 -1.24 2.89
CA THR A 7 -17.12 -0.76 1.51
C THR A 7 -18.59 -0.79 1.12
N PHE A 8 -19.10 0.37 0.72
CA PHE A 8 -20.46 0.55 0.20
C PHE A 8 -20.39 0.61 -1.33
N SER A 9 -20.75 -0.49 -1.98
CA SER A 9 -20.68 -0.62 -3.44
C SER A 9 -22.04 -0.43 -4.10
N HIS A 10 -22.07 0.36 -5.17
CA HIS A 10 -23.22 0.50 -6.05
C HIS A 10 -23.08 -0.42 -7.28
N LYS A 11 -24.20 -0.89 -7.84
CA LYS A 11 -24.21 -1.80 -9.00
C LYS A 11 -23.55 -1.22 -10.26
N SER A 12 -23.38 0.10 -10.32
CA SER A 12 -22.67 0.75 -11.43
C SER A 12 -21.17 0.52 -11.40
N GLY A 13 -20.59 0.08 -10.27
CA GLY A 13 -19.15 0.02 -10.03
C GLY A 13 -18.62 1.11 -9.10
N ALA A 14 -19.41 2.16 -8.84
CA ALA A 14 -19.03 3.21 -7.89
C ALA A 14 -19.06 2.67 -6.45
N TYR A 15 -18.12 3.09 -5.60
CA TYR A 15 -18.08 2.72 -4.19
C TYR A 15 -17.53 3.82 -3.30
N VAL A 16 -17.90 3.76 -2.02
CA VAL A 16 -17.24 4.48 -0.92
C VAL A 16 -16.67 3.46 0.05
N ALA A 17 -15.41 3.60 0.42
CA ALA A 17 -14.76 2.75 1.41
C ALA A 17 -14.34 3.59 2.62
N LEU A 18 -14.48 3.01 3.81
CA LEU A 18 -13.97 3.52 5.07
C LEU A 18 -13.00 2.49 5.64
N TRP A 19 -11.83 2.92 6.11
CA TRP A 19 -10.85 2.04 6.74
C TRP A 19 -10.28 2.71 7.99
N GLY A 20 -9.77 1.89 8.91
CA GLY A 20 -8.97 2.41 10.02
C GLY A 20 -8.09 1.35 10.66
N SER A 21 -7.02 1.81 11.29
CA SER A 21 -6.03 0.95 11.95
C SER A 21 -5.34 1.62 13.13
N SER A 22 -4.81 0.79 14.03
CA SER A 22 -3.80 1.20 15.01
C SER A 22 -2.45 1.41 14.32
N VAL A 23 -1.82 2.55 14.56
CA VAL A 23 -0.49 2.90 14.01
C VAL A 23 0.46 3.37 15.12
N ASP A 24 1.76 3.29 14.86
CA ASP A 24 2.81 3.83 15.74
C ASP A 24 3.94 4.40 14.88
N PHE A 25 3.92 5.72 14.69
CA PHE A 25 4.95 6.48 13.98
C PHE A 25 5.99 7.07 14.93
N ASN A 26 6.10 6.55 16.17
CA ASN A 26 6.94 7.12 17.21
C ASN A 26 6.64 8.62 17.47
N THR A 27 5.40 9.03 17.22
CA THR A 27 4.90 10.41 17.40
C THR A 27 3.85 10.41 18.51
N PRO A 28 4.17 10.92 19.71
CA PRO A 28 3.30 10.79 20.87
C PRO A 28 1.90 11.38 20.64
N GLY A 29 0.88 10.56 20.89
CA GLY A 29 -0.52 10.94 20.76
C GLY A 29 -1.13 10.69 19.38
N VAL A 30 -0.34 10.21 18.41
CA VAL A 30 -0.83 9.77 17.10
C VAL A 30 -0.79 8.25 17.06
N SER A 31 -1.95 7.62 17.17
CA SER A 31 -2.07 6.15 17.27
C SER A 31 -3.13 5.54 16.36
N THR A 32 -3.74 6.35 15.50
CA THR A 32 -4.87 5.93 14.66
C THR A 32 -4.79 6.58 13.31
N GLU A 33 -4.90 5.74 12.27
CA GLU A 33 -5.11 6.13 10.89
C GLU A 33 -6.55 5.80 10.51
N THR A 34 -7.19 6.70 9.77
CA THR A 34 -8.54 6.54 9.24
C THR A 34 -8.58 7.04 7.81
N ASP A 35 -9.12 6.21 6.92
CA ASP A 35 -9.15 6.53 5.51
C ASP A 35 -10.57 6.56 4.99
N ILE A 36 -10.76 7.41 3.98
CA ILE A 36 -11.96 7.41 3.16
C ILE A 36 -11.57 7.35 1.70
N SER A 37 -12.19 6.43 0.95
CA SER A 37 -11.97 6.29 -0.48
C SER A 37 -13.28 6.47 -1.25
N LEU A 38 -13.20 7.15 -2.38
CA LEU A 38 -14.24 7.18 -3.40
C LEU A 38 -13.64 6.59 -4.68
N GLY A 39 -14.23 5.51 -5.17
CA GLY A 39 -13.70 4.81 -6.33
C GLY A 39 -14.77 4.31 -7.29
N TYR A 40 -14.30 3.84 -8.42
CA TYR A 40 -15.10 3.22 -9.46
C TYR A 40 -14.34 2.03 -10.04
N THR A 41 -14.96 0.85 -9.95
CA THR A 41 -14.40 -0.39 -10.50
C THR A 41 -15.35 -1.04 -11.50
N ASN A 42 -14.81 -1.50 -12.63
CA ASN A 42 -15.58 -2.22 -13.64
C ASN A 42 -14.66 -3.08 -14.53
N THR A 43 -15.26 -3.91 -15.36
CA THR A 43 -14.55 -4.69 -16.38
C THR A 43 -14.42 -3.89 -17.67
N LEU A 44 -13.20 -3.76 -18.18
CA LEU A 44 -12.92 -3.20 -19.50
C LEU A 44 -12.76 -4.33 -20.51
N LYS A 45 -13.83 -4.63 -21.28
CA LYS A 45 -13.75 -5.63 -22.35
C LYS A 45 -12.98 -5.08 -23.54
N LEU A 46 -11.73 -5.52 -23.71
CA LEU A 46 -10.85 -5.14 -24.83
C LEU A 46 -10.99 -6.12 -26.01
N SER A 47 -11.24 -7.40 -25.74
CA SER A 47 -11.54 -8.44 -26.73
C SER A 47 -12.42 -9.54 -26.12
N ASP A 48 -12.69 -10.61 -26.88
CA ASP A 48 -13.40 -11.79 -26.35
C ASP A 48 -12.56 -12.61 -25.36
N THR A 49 -11.23 -12.40 -25.34
CA THR A 49 -10.30 -13.13 -24.46
C THR A 49 -9.56 -12.22 -23.48
N LEU A 50 -9.74 -10.89 -23.58
CA LEU A 50 -9.08 -9.91 -22.73
C LEU A 50 -10.10 -8.93 -22.15
N ALA A 51 -10.35 -9.05 -20.85
CA ALA A 51 -11.30 -8.23 -20.12
C ALA A 51 -10.76 -7.88 -18.72
N PRO A 52 -9.70 -7.04 -18.61
CA PRO A 52 -9.18 -6.62 -17.31
C PRO A 52 -10.24 -5.88 -16.49
N THR A 53 -10.15 -6.03 -15.17
CA THR A 53 -10.88 -5.16 -14.25
C THR A 53 -10.04 -3.92 -14.00
N TYR A 54 -10.62 -2.74 -14.18
CA TYR A 54 -10.02 -1.49 -13.74
C TYR A 54 -10.64 -1.04 -12.43
N ASP A 55 -9.84 -0.37 -11.62
CA ASP A 55 -10.26 0.32 -10.41
C ASP A 55 -9.52 1.65 -10.34
N VAL A 56 -10.28 2.74 -10.27
CA VAL A 56 -9.75 4.10 -10.19
C VAL A 56 -10.44 4.82 -9.06
N GLY A 57 -9.71 5.69 -8.38
CA GLY A 57 -10.30 6.40 -7.27
C GLY A 57 -9.38 7.42 -6.64
N VAL A 58 -9.89 7.97 -5.55
CA VAL A 58 -9.19 8.87 -4.64
C VAL A 58 -9.35 8.32 -3.24
N ILE A 59 -8.27 8.39 -2.46
CA ILE A 59 -8.25 8.06 -1.04
C ILE A 59 -7.65 9.23 -0.27
N HIS A 60 -8.27 9.57 0.85
CA HIS A 60 -7.72 10.50 1.81
C HIS A 60 -7.35 9.74 3.08
N TYR A 61 -6.10 9.88 3.50
CA TYR A 61 -5.55 9.27 4.70
C TYR A 61 -5.53 10.31 5.81
N GLY A 62 -6.18 10.00 6.93
CA GLY A 62 -6.30 10.90 8.08
C GLY A 62 -5.64 10.33 9.32
N TYR A 63 -4.93 11.17 10.06
CA TYR A 63 -4.20 10.78 11.27
C TYR A 63 -4.67 11.58 12.48
N ILE A 64 -5.38 10.92 13.39
CA ILE A 64 -6.00 11.63 14.52
C ILE A 64 -4.91 12.23 15.42
N GLY A 65 -4.90 13.56 15.50
CA GLY A 65 -4.00 14.32 16.36
C GLY A 65 -2.67 14.74 15.73
N SER A 66 -2.40 14.42 14.46
CA SER A 66 -1.12 14.70 13.80
C SER A 66 -0.77 16.18 13.70
N ASP A 67 -1.74 17.04 13.42
CA ASP A 67 -1.51 18.46 13.05
C ASP A 67 -0.80 19.27 14.14
N SER A 68 -0.93 18.85 15.40
CA SER A 68 -0.28 19.51 16.54
C SER A 68 0.96 18.78 17.05
N LYS A 69 1.36 17.68 16.39
CA LYS A 69 2.35 16.71 16.88
C LYS A 69 3.46 16.42 15.89
N PHE A 70 3.25 16.72 14.63
CA PHE A 70 4.28 16.63 13.61
C PHE A 70 4.41 17.96 12.88
N THR A 71 5.66 18.35 12.63
CA THR A 71 6.01 19.48 11.78
C THR A 71 7.10 19.00 10.84
N ASN A 72 6.87 19.11 9.55
CA ASN A 72 7.85 18.75 8.55
C ASN A 72 9.06 19.70 8.69
N PRO A 73 10.27 19.16 8.90
CA PRO A 73 11.44 19.97 9.21
C PRO A 73 11.97 20.80 8.03
N TYR A 74 11.45 20.59 6.81
CA TYR A 74 11.94 21.22 5.58
C TYR A 74 11.05 22.37 5.08
N ASN A 75 9.74 22.31 5.32
CA ASN A 75 8.78 23.35 4.91
C ASN A 75 8.01 23.99 6.08
N GLY A 76 7.98 23.36 7.25
CA GLY A 76 7.27 23.87 8.44
C GLY A 76 5.78 23.55 8.49
N ASP A 77 5.25 22.82 7.51
CA ASP A 77 3.86 22.38 7.49
C ASP A 77 3.62 21.26 8.52
N THR A 78 2.36 21.08 8.94
CA THR A 78 2.02 20.26 10.10
C THR A 78 0.91 19.28 9.82
N GLY A 79 1.09 18.03 10.24
CA GLY A 79 0.13 16.96 9.94
C GLY A 79 0.78 15.82 9.19
N PHE A 80 0.10 14.68 9.17
CA PHE A 80 0.51 13.51 8.39
C PHE A 80 -0.44 13.22 7.25
N ASP A 81 -1.61 13.85 7.24
CA ASP A 81 -2.68 13.55 6.31
C ASP A 81 -2.28 13.90 4.88
N PHE A 82 -2.84 13.14 3.94
CA PHE A 82 -2.56 13.30 2.52
C PHE A 82 -3.68 12.69 1.69
N THR A 83 -3.70 13.03 0.41
CA THR A 83 -4.67 12.49 -0.55
C THR A 83 -3.92 11.84 -1.71
N GLU A 84 -4.35 10.65 -2.11
CA GLU A 84 -3.84 9.96 -3.29
C GLU A 84 -4.93 9.72 -4.32
N PHE A 85 -4.56 9.88 -5.59
CA PHE A 85 -5.31 9.36 -6.73
C PHE A 85 -4.66 8.07 -7.18
N TYR A 86 -5.45 7.04 -7.47
CA TYR A 86 -4.92 5.76 -7.94
C TYR A 86 -5.67 5.23 -9.15
N GLY A 87 -4.95 4.39 -9.89
CA GLY A 87 -5.49 3.55 -10.94
C GLY A 87 -4.84 2.18 -10.93
N LYS A 88 -5.65 1.14 -11.06
CA LYS A 88 -5.22 -0.25 -11.08
C LYS A 88 -5.89 -1.01 -12.21
N LEU A 89 -5.15 -1.89 -12.85
CA LEU A 89 -5.66 -2.91 -13.75
C LEU A 89 -5.36 -4.29 -13.17
N THR A 90 -6.33 -5.20 -13.26
CA THR A 90 -6.18 -6.60 -12.87
C THR A 90 -6.61 -7.50 -14.02
N PHE A 91 -5.70 -8.37 -14.44
CA PHE A 91 -5.86 -9.35 -15.50
C PHE A 91 -5.97 -10.72 -14.84
N ALA A 92 -7.19 -11.26 -14.77
CA ALA A 92 -7.42 -12.64 -14.32
C ALA A 92 -7.04 -13.63 -15.43
N ASP A 93 -6.65 -14.85 -15.04
CA ASP A 93 -6.29 -15.93 -15.97
C ASP A 93 -5.20 -15.51 -16.99
N SER A 94 -4.21 -14.76 -16.53
CA SER A 94 -3.18 -14.12 -17.34
C SER A 94 -2.14 -15.10 -17.90
N LEU A 95 -1.59 -15.99 -17.07
CA LEU A 95 -0.63 -17.03 -17.45
C LEU A 95 -1.21 -18.44 -17.27
N PHE A 96 -1.92 -18.65 -16.16
CA PHE A 96 -2.58 -19.89 -15.78
C PHE A 96 -3.97 -19.61 -15.25
N LYS A 97 -4.82 -20.62 -15.32
CA LYS A 97 -6.17 -20.55 -14.78
C LYS A 97 -6.13 -20.30 -13.26
N GLY A 98 -6.90 -19.31 -12.80
CA GLY A 98 -7.02 -18.90 -11.41
C GLY A 98 -5.95 -17.92 -10.94
N ASP A 99 -5.00 -17.53 -11.80
CA ASP A 99 -4.06 -16.47 -11.46
C ASP A 99 -4.65 -15.07 -11.66
N ALA A 100 -3.95 -14.07 -11.13
CA ALA A 100 -4.19 -12.68 -11.46
C ALA A 100 -2.89 -11.88 -11.47
N LEU A 101 -2.67 -11.13 -12.56
CA LEU A 101 -1.65 -10.11 -12.69
C LEU A 101 -2.30 -8.73 -12.45
N SER A 102 -1.71 -7.89 -11.61
CA SER A 102 -2.14 -6.52 -11.42
C SER A 102 -1.03 -5.52 -11.66
N VAL A 103 -1.37 -4.37 -12.23
CA VAL A 103 -0.48 -3.21 -12.34
C VAL A 103 -1.19 -1.99 -11.79
N GLY A 104 -0.48 -1.15 -11.06
CA GLY A 104 -1.06 0.00 -10.37
C GLY A 104 -0.17 1.23 -10.41
N VAL A 105 -0.82 2.39 -10.31
CA VAL A 105 -0.18 3.68 -10.08
C VAL A 105 -0.96 4.46 -9.02
N SER A 106 -0.24 5.12 -8.11
CA SER A 106 -0.78 6.12 -7.20
C SER A 106 0.00 7.43 -7.33
N TYR A 107 -0.67 8.54 -7.07
CA TYR A 107 -0.13 9.88 -7.12
C TYR A 107 -0.66 10.71 -5.97
N SER A 108 0.22 11.48 -5.33
CA SER A 108 -0.12 12.55 -4.40
C SER A 108 0.65 13.81 -4.76
N ASP A 109 0.01 14.96 -4.73
CA ASP A 109 0.68 16.27 -4.87
C ASP A 109 1.25 16.77 -3.54
N ASP A 110 0.71 16.31 -2.42
CA ASP A 110 1.19 16.56 -1.06
C ASP A 110 1.08 15.28 -0.23
N TYR A 111 2.14 14.47 -0.24
CA TYR A 111 2.17 13.15 0.38
C TYR A 111 2.43 13.21 1.89
N TRP A 112 2.37 12.05 2.55
CA TRP A 112 2.48 11.87 4.00
C TRP A 112 3.51 12.80 4.66
N GLY A 113 3.08 13.53 5.69
CA GLY A 113 3.97 14.46 6.40
C GLY A 113 4.33 15.71 5.59
N HIS A 114 3.47 16.12 4.66
CA HIS A 114 3.72 17.21 3.71
C HIS A 114 5.01 17.04 2.91
N SER A 115 5.26 15.83 2.40
CA SER A 115 6.50 15.49 1.72
C SER A 115 6.51 15.86 0.23
N ASP A 116 5.62 16.75 -0.20
CA ASP A 116 5.39 17.12 -1.60
C ASP A 116 4.99 15.91 -2.48
N GLU A 117 5.21 16.07 -3.78
CA GLU A 117 4.87 15.13 -4.84
C GLU A 117 5.41 13.70 -4.59
N PHE A 118 4.52 12.73 -4.76
CA PHE A 118 4.81 11.31 -4.66
C PHE A 118 4.17 10.54 -5.81
N TRP A 119 4.91 9.55 -6.31
CA TRP A 119 4.42 8.54 -7.23
C TRP A 119 4.73 7.15 -6.71
N TYR A 120 3.76 6.25 -6.84
CA TYR A 120 3.95 4.83 -6.59
C TYR A 120 3.54 4.04 -7.82
N PHE A 121 4.41 3.14 -8.29
CA PHE A 121 4.11 2.22 -9.39
C PHE A 121 4.30 0.80 -8.91
N ASN A 122 3.35 -0.09 -9.14
CA ASN A 122 3.47 -1.46 -8.68
C ASN A 122 3.02 -2.50 -9.70
N VAL A 123 3.60 -3.69 -9.55
CA VAL A 123 3.17 -4.91 -10.22
C VAL A 123 2.96 -5.98 -9.14
N GLY A 124 1.84 -6.67 -9.21
CA GLY A 124 1.48 -7.76 -8.32
C GLY A 124 1.06 -8.99 -9.11
N TYR A 125 1.33 -10.17 -8.57
CA TYR A 125 0.92 -11.44 -9.14
C TYR A 125 0.44 -12.38 -8.03
N SER A 126 -0.65 -13.08 -8.28
CA SER A 126 -1.17 -14.12 -7.40
C SER A 126 -1.52 -15.35 -8.21
N ALA A 127 -1.23 -16.55 -7.69
CA ALA A 127 -1.57 -17.80 -8.37
C ALA A 127 -1.79 -18.95 -7.39
N PRO A 128 -2.74 -19.86 -7.67
CA PRO A 128 -2.89 -21.08 -6.89
C PRO A 128 -1.64 -21.96 -7.01
N ILE A 129 -1.19 -22.52 -5.88
CA ILE A 129 -0.07 -23.46 -5.83
C ILE A 129 -0.61 -24.87 -6.06
N ALA A 130 -0.77 -25.24 -7.34
CA ALA A 130 -1.37 -26.51 -7.75
C ALA A 130 -2.69 -26.77 -6.99
N ASP A 131 -2.97 -28.01 -6.60
CA ASP A 131 -4.18 -28.41 -5.88
C ASP A 131 -4.02 -28.37 -4.34
N THR A 132 -3.01 -27.65 -3.83
CA THR A 132 -2.71 -27.62 -2.39
C THR A 132 -3.70 -26.77 -1.58
N GLY A 133 -4.46 -25.90 -2.24
CA GLY A 133 -5.33 -24.90 -1.62
C GLY A 133 -4.62 -23.62 -1.16
N PHE A 134 -3.29 -23.56 -1.30
CA PHE A 134 -2.53 -22.34 -1.07
C PHE A 134 -2.52 -21.43 -2.31
N THR A 135 -2.47 -20.12 -2.09
CA THR A 135 -2.22 -19.12 -3.14
C THR A 135 -0.88 -18.45 -2.87
N GLY A 136 0.02 -18.47 -3.85
CA GLY A 136 1.27 -17.70 -3.82
C GLY A 136 1.02 -16.26 -4.23
N LEU A 137 1.75 -15.34 -3.62
CA LEU A 137 1.65 -13.90 -3.83
C LEU A 137 3.05 -13.33 -4.07
N ALA A 138 3.16 -12.40 -5.00
CA ALA A 138 4.37 -11.60 -5.17
C ALA A 138 3.99 -10.19 -5.61
N SER A 139 4.68 -9.18 -5.10
CA SER A 139 4.59 -7.82 -5.62
C SER A 139 5.91 -7.09 -5.51
N VAL A 140 6.10 -6.13 -6.41
CA VAL A 140 7.19 -5.16 -6.39
C VAL A 140 6.61 -3.78 -6.67
N GLY A 141 7.10 -2.80 -5.93
CA GLY A 141 6.69 -1.42 -5.99
C GLY A 141 7.88 -0.50 -6.18
N TYR A 142 7.71 0.59 -6.93
CA TYR A 142 8.68 1.67 -7.08
C TYR A 142 8.06 2.96 -6.55
N ASN A 143 8.67 3.49 -5.50
CA ASN A 143 8.28 4.70 -4.80
C ASN A 143 9.19 5.83 -5.26
N LYS A 144 8.61 6.91 -5.79
CA LYS A 144 9.33 8.10 -6.23
C LYS A 144 8.83 9.31 -5.46
N LEU A 145 9.71 9.89 -4.66
CA LEU A 145 9.49 11.10 -3.90
C LEU A 145 10.03 12.29 -4.68
N LYS A 146 9.60 13.50 -4.31
CA LYS A 146 10.03 14.73 -4.96
C LYS A 146 11.55 14.90 -4.96
N ASN A 147 12.16 14.60 -3.82
CA ASN A 147 13.59 14.74 -3.57
C ASN A 147 13.97 13.90 -2.32
N LYS A 148 15.24 13.96 -1.95
CA LYS A 148 15.79 13.25 -0.78
C LYS A 148 15.23 13.71 0.57
N ASP A 149 14.84 14.99 0.69
CA ASP A 149 14.29 15.54 1.92
C ASP A 149 12.86 14.98 2.15
N SER A 150 12.08 14.86 1.08
CA SER A 150 10.79 14.13 1.08
C SER A 150 10.96 12.67 1.49
N LEU A 151 11.99 11.97 0.96
CA LEU A 151 12.27 10.59 1.35
C LEU A 151 12.67 10.47 2.83
N LEU A 152 13.46 11.42 3.34
CA LEU A 152 13.82 11.48 4.76
C LEU A 152 12.60 11.64 5.66
N VAL A 153 11.57 12.40 5.23
CA VAL A 153 10.31 12.51 5.96
C VAL A 153 9.57 11.18 5.97
N VAL A 154 9.32 10.60 4.80
CA VAL A 154 8.45 9.41 4.63
C VAL A 154 9.08 8.13 5.19
N ALA A 155 10.34 7.89 4.85
CA ALA A 155 10.97 6.61 5.07
C ALA A 155 12.23 6.71 5.94
N GLY A 156 12.70 7.91 6.28
CA GLY A 156 14.00 8.10 6.91
C GLY A 156 15.14 7.77 5.94
N GLY A 157 16.12 6.98 6.36
CA GLY A 157 17.25 6.64 5.50
C GLY A 157 18.46 7.56 5.70
N PRO A 158 19.55 7.33 4.95
CA PRO A 158 20.70 8.23 4.91
C PRO A 158 20.41 9.50 4.10
N GLY A 159 19.25 9.55 3.41
CA GLY A 159 18.82 10.72 2.65
C GLY A 159 19.69 11.00 1.43
N GLU A 160 20.17 9.95 0.75
CA GLU A 160 20.97 10.09 -0.47
C GLU A 160 20.12 9.93 -1.74
N ASP A 161 19.02 9.18 -1.64
CA ASP A 161 18.12 8.86 -2.74
C ASP A 161 16.78 9.61 -2.60
N ASP A 162 16.03 9.67 -3.70
CA ASP A 162 14.67 10.21 -3.78
C ASP A 162 13.65 9.14 -4.19
N SER A 163 14.07 7.87 -4.23
CA SER A 163 13.22 6.75 -4.60
C SER A 163 13.71 5.46 -3.97
N TYR A 164 12.83 4.47 -3.90
CA TYR A 164 13.15 3.14 -3.43
C TYR A 164 12.17 2.10 -4.01
N ILE A 165 12.59 0.84 -3.99
CA ILE A 165 11.79 -0.32 -4.32
C ILE A 165 11.32 -0.98 -3.03
N ASP A 166 10.06 -1.34 -2.97
CA ASP A 166 9.53 -2.29 -1.98
C ASP A 166 9.16 -3.61 -2.66
N TYR A 167 9.17 -4.69 -1.90
CA TYR A 167 8.75 -6.00 -2.39
C TYR A 167 8.04 -6.80 -1.32
N LYS A 168 7.18 -7.70 -1.78
CA LYS A 168 6.49 -8.70 -0.97
C LYS A 168 6.48 -10.03 -1.70
N VAL A 169 6.75 -11.11 -0.98
CA VAL A 169 6.50 -12.48 -1.43
C VAL A 169 5.81 -13.22 -0.30
N GLY A 170 4.71 -13.89 -0.61
CA GLY A 170 3.87 -14.48 0.42
C GLY A 170 3.10 -15.70 -0.03
N VAL A 171 2.44 -16.30 0.94
CA VAL A 171 1.51 -17.41 0.73
C VAL A 171 0.32 -17.24 1.65
N ASN A 172 -0.87 -17.52 1.13
CA ASN A 172 -2.07 -17.56 1.95
C ASN A 172 -2.87 -18.85 1.79
N TYR A 173 -3.72 -19.12 2.78
CA TYR A 173 -4.62 -20.25 2.83
C TYR A 173 -5.93 -19.87 3.51
N ASN A 174 -7.04 -20.37 2.98
CA ASN A 174 -8.37 -20.11 3.56
C ASN A 174 -8.76 -21.24 4.53
N ILE A 175 -8.90 -20.89 5.81
CA ILE A 175 -9.32 -21.79 6.88
C ILE A 175 -10.67 -21.31 7.41
N LEU A 176 -11.74 -22.04 7.08
CA LEU A 176 -13.10 -21.75 7.59
C LEU A 176 -13.55 -20.31 7.29
N GLY A 177 -13.19 -19.79 6.11
CA GLY A 177 -13.51 -18.44 5.69
C GLY A 177 -12.68 -17.35 6.37
N ILE A 178 -11.58 -17.70 7.05
CA ILE A 178 -10.52 -16.79 7.48
C ILE A 178 -9.32 -17.03 6.55
N VAL A 179 -8.79 -15.97 5.97
CA VAL A 179 -7.54 -16.04 5.19
C VAL A 179 -6.38 -15.86 6.15
N ALA A 180 -5.51 -16.86 6.26
CA ALA A 180 -4.24 -16.76 6.95
C ALA A 180 -3.13 -16.54 5.92
N GLU A 181 -2.33 -15.50 6.09
CA GLU A 181 -1.30 -15.08 5.14
C GLU A 181 0.02 -14.83 5.86
N LEU A 182 1.10 -15.34 5.27
CA LEU A 182 2.47 -15.10 5.72
C LEU A 182 3.26 -14.48 4.57
N ASP A 183 3.87 -13.33 4.85
CA ASP A 183 4.62 -12.54 3.89
C ASP A 183 6.04 -12.29 4.36
N VAL A 184 6.96 -12.33 3.39
CA VAL A 184 8.28 -11.70 3.46
C VAL A 184 8.14 -10.34 2.79
N VAL A 185 8.45 -9.27 3.50
CA VAL A 185 8.39 -7.88 3.00
C VAL A 185 9.73 -7.20 3.15
N GLY A 186 10.07 -6.30 2.25
CA GLY A 186 11.31 -5.55 2.36
C GLY A 186 11.40 -4.38 1.40
N THR A 187 12.53 -3.69 1.47
CA THR A 187 12.84 -2.50 0.68
C THR A 187 14.32 -2.50 0.30
N ASP A 188 14.68 -1.72 -0.72
CA ASP A 188 16.07 -1.47 -1.10
C ASP A 188 16.63 -0.13 -0.57
N ILE A 189 15.89 0.57 0.31
CA ILE A 189 16.37 1.80 0.95
C ILE A 189 17.79 1.58 1.49
N SER A 190 18.72 2.43 1.05
CA SER A 190 20.11 2.37 1.48
C SER A 190 20.19 2.46 3.01
N THR A 191 21.01 1.59 3.61
CA THR A 191 21.33 1.63 5.04
C THR A 191 22.81 1.94 5.29
N SER A 192 23.50 2.41 4.25
CA SER A 192 24.90 2.79 4.33
C SER A 192 25.10 3.91 5.36
N GLY A 193 26.15 3.80 6.17
CA GLY A 193 26.45 4.78 7.22
C GLY A 193 25.53 4.74 8.45
N MET A 194 24.49 3.90 8.48
CA MET A 194 23.62 3.76 9.64
C MET A 194 24.22 2.87 10.73
N THR A 195 23.83 3.15 11.98
CA THR A 195 24.04 2.22 13.11
C THR A 195 23.18 0.98 12.95
N ASP A 196 23.57 -0.16 13.52
CA ASP A 196 22.78 -1.39 13.44
C ASP A 196 21.35 -1.24 13.96
N ALA A 197 21.13 -0.38 14.97
CA ALA A 197 19.79 -0.07 15.45
C ALA A 197 18.97 0.74 14.42
N GLY A 198 19.62 1.66 13.71
CA GLY A 198 18.99 2.45 12.64
C GLY A 198 18.66 1.65 11.38
N LYS A 199 19.32 0.50 11.15
CA LYS A 199 19.03 -0.37 10.00
C LYS A 199 17.76 -1.20 10.16
N LYS A 200 17.39 -1.53 11.40
CA LYS A 200 16.29 -2.45 11.71
C LYS A 200 14.96 -2.16 11.00
N PRO A 201 14.52 -0.90 10.85
CA PRO A 201 13.28 -0.61 10.12
C PRO A 201 13.30 -0.99 8.63
N TYR A 202 14.49 -1.15 8.05
CA TYR A 202 14.71 -1.47 6.62
C TYR A 202 15.07 -2.95 6.40
N ASP A 203 15.30 -3.71 7.46
CA ASP A 203 15.57 -5.15 7.36
C ASP A 203 14.32 -5.88 6.81
N THR A 204 14.55 -6.92 6.02
CA THR A 204 13.47 -7.79 5.53
C THR A 204 12.65 -8.34 6.70
N GLY A 205 11.36 -8.05 6.70
CA GLY A 205 10.40 -8.42 7.74
C GLY A 205 9.58 -9.66 7.37
N LEU A 206 9.06 -10.33 8.41
CA LEU A 206 8.00 -11.33 8.29
C LEU A 206 6.71 -10.75 8.84
N VAL A 207 5.64 -10.80 8.05
CA VAL A 207 4.31 -10.34 8.45
C VAL A 207 3.34 -11.51 8.39
N PHE A 208 2.66 -11.77 9.50
CA PHE A 208 1.56 -12.73 9.55
C PHE A 208 0.25 -11.99 9.76
N SER A 209 -0.77 -12.32 8.95
CA SER A 209 -2.08 -11.71 9.04
C SER A 209 -3.22 -12.74 9.01
N LEU A 210 -4.33 -12.36 9.62
CA LEU A 210 -5.60 -13.09 9.63
C LEU A 210 -6.72 -12.15 9.20
N THR A 211 -7.41 -12.50 8.11
CA THR A 211 -8.43 -11.64 7.51
C THR A 211 -9.78 -12.36 7.43
N LYS A 212 -10.84 -11.66 7.80
CA LYS A 212 -12.22 -12.13 7.68
C LYS A 212 -13.06 -11.08 6.96
N THR A 213 -13.73 -11.51 5.89
CA THR A 213 -14.74 -10.70 5.18
C THR A 213 -16.13 -11.20 5.55
N PHE A 214 -17.07 -10.28 5.78
CA PHE A 214 -18.46 -10.54 6.18
C PHE A 214 -19.44 -10.13 5.08
#